data_AF-A0A928SBV8-F1
#
_entry.id   AF-A0A928SBV8-F1
#
_cell.length_a   1.000
_cell.length_b   1.000
_cell.length_c   1.000
_cell.angle_alpha   90.00
_cell.angle_beta   90.00
_cell.angle_gamma   90.00
#
_symmetry.space_group_name_H-M   'P 1'
#
loop_
_entity.id
_entity.type
_entity.pdbx_description
1 polymer ?
#
loop_
_entity_poly.entity_id
_entity_poly.type
_entity_poly.pdbx_seq_one_letter_code
_entity_poly.pdbx_strand_id
1 'polypeptide(L)'
;MHPGYRRRTGLAIWRRTHFAEGRIVGRIRSGGYGYSVDHNIGLAYLPPELAAKGTRLEVELFGERVRAEVTADVLYDPQGARLRA
;
A
#
# COMPACT_ATOMS: atom_id res chain seq x y z
N MET A 1 -30.44 -1.46 -8.16
CA MET A 1 -29.50 -2.09 -7.20
C MET A 1 -29.03 -3.41 -7.83
N HIS A 2 -27.75 -3.53 -8.20
CA HIS A 2 -27.21 -4.71 -8.91
C HIS A 2 -26.13 -5.39 -8.03
N PRO A 3 -26.07 -6.73 -7.92
CA PRO A 3 -25.33 -7.41 -6.85
C PRO A 3 -23.82 -7.60 -7.10
N GLY A 4 -23.25 -7.01 -8.17
CA GLY A 4 -21.87 -7.25 -8.60
C GLY A 4 -20.84 -6.16 -8.25
N TYR A 5 -21.23 -5.10 -7.56
CA TYR A 5 -20.36 -3.94 -7.33
C TYR A 5 -19.53 -4.11 -6.04
N ARG A 6 -18.37 -4.79 -6.12
CA ARG A 6 -17.33 -4.76 -5.06
C ARG A 6 -16.91 -3.31 -4.83
N ARG A 7 -16.97 -2.87 -3.57
CA ARG A 7 -16.84 -1.50 -3.06
C ARG A 7 -15.88 -0.61 -3.87
N ARG A 8 -16.45 0.33 -4.62
CA ARG A 8 -15.77 1.47 -5.27
C ARG A 8 -16.33 2.76 -4.64
N THR A 9 -15.52 3.44 -3.85
CA THR A 9 -15.54 4.89 -3.50
C THR A 9 -14.55 5.09 -2.33
N GLY A 10 -13.80 6.18 -2.17
CA GLY A 10 -13.73 7.46 -2.86
C GLY A 10 -12.42 8.17 -2.48
N LEU A 11 -12.18 9.37 -2.98
CA LEU A 11 -10.98 10.16 -2.65
C LEU A 11 -10.94 10.48 -1.14
N ALA A 12 -10.04 9.85 -0.37
CA ALA A 12 -9.79 10.17 1.03
C ALA A 12 -8.51 11.00 1.19
N ILE A 13 -8.67 12.16 1.85
CA ILE A 13 -7.58 12.98 2.34
C ILE A 13 -7.47 12.71 3.85
N TRP A 14 -6.76 11.64 4.24
CA TRP A 14 -6.04 11.48 5.52
C TRP A 14 -5.18 10.21 5.38
N ARG A 15 -3.86 10.31 5.56
CA ARG A 15 -2.89 9.31 5.04
C ARG A 15 -1.84 8.94 6.10
N ARG A 16 -2.22 8.29 7.20
CA ARG A 16 -1.26 7.91 8.26
C ARG A 16 -0.85 6.45 8.14
N THR A 17 0.44 6.19 8.31
CA THR A 17 1.02 4.85 8.41
C THR A 17 1.42 4.62 9.85
N HIS A 18 0.89 3.55 10.44
CA HIS A 18 1.14 3.15 11.80
C HIS A 18 2.09 1.94 11.82
N PHE A 19 2.97 1.95 12.80
CA PHE A 19 3.74 0.77 13.20
C PHE A 19 3.21 0.28 14.55
N ALA A 20 3.69 -0.89 14.98
CA ALA A 20 3.30 -1.57 16.22
C ALA A 20 2.91 -0.62 17.37
N GLU A 21 1.83 -0.98 18.08
CA GLU A 21 1.27 -0.21 19.21
C GLU A 21 0.62 1.14 18.84
N GLY A 22 0.34 1.38 17.55
CA GLY A 22 -0.42 2.54 17.09
C GLY A 22 0.42 3.80 16.86
N ARG A 23 1.75 3.71 16.99
CA ARG A 23 2.67 4.81 16.70
C ARG A 23 2.60 5.16 15.22
N ILE A 24 2.37 6.44 14.91
CA ILE A 24 2.44 6.95 13.53
C ILE A 24 3.91 7.03 13.13
N VAL A 25 4.30 6.32 12.08
CA VAL A 25 5.68 6.24 11.59
C VAL A 25 5.86 6.83 10.19
N GLY A 26 4.77 7.14 9.50
CA GLY A 26 4.86 7.66 8.15
C GLY A 26 3.53 8.16 7.62
N ARG A 27 3.58 8.64 6.38
CA ARG A 27 2.41 9.09 5.63
C ARG A 27 2.47 8.60 4.20
N ILE A 28 1.37 8.00 3.72
CA ILE A 28 1.25 7.59 2.32
C ILE A 28 1.29 8.83 1.41
N ARG A 29 2.18 8.80 0.42
CA ARG A 29 2.38 9.87 -0.57
C ARG A 29 1.70 9.58 -1.88
N SER A 30 1.62 8.32 -2.28
CA SER A 30 0.88 7.86 -3.44
C SER A 30 0.28 6.49 -3.15
N GLY A 31 -0.83 6.15 -3.78
CA GLY A 31 -1.41 4.83 -3.67
C GLY A 31 -2.46 4.57 -4.74
N GLY A 32 -2.68 3.30 -5.05
CA GLY A 32 -3.61 2.85 -6.07
C GLY A 32 -3.71 1.33 -6.12
N TYR A 33 -4.61 0.83 -6.96
CA TYR A 33 -4.75 -0.61 -7.20
C TYR A 33 -3.83 -1.06 -8.32
N GLY A 34 -2.92 -1.98 -8.02
CA GLY A 34 -2.07 -2.60 -9.02
C GLY A 34 -2.78 -3.80 -9.64
N TYR A 35 -3.48 -3.58 -10.77
CA TYR A 35 -4.22 -4.66 -11.46
C TYR A 35 -3.35 -5.85 -11.84
N SER A 36 -2.10 -5.61 -12.26
CA SER A 36 -1.16 -6.68 -12.63
C SER A 36 -0.68 -7.53 -11.46
N VAL A 37 -0.83 -7.05 -10.23
CA VAL A 37 -0.39 -7.73 -9.01
C VAL A 37 -1.54 -8.06 -8.06
N ASP A 38 -2.77 -7.70 -8.44
CA ASP A 38 -4.02 -7.90 -7.69
C ASP A 38 -4.01 -7.38 -6.24
N HIS A 39 -3.33 -6.25 -6.00
CA HIS A 39 -3.18 -5.67 -4.66
C HIS A 39 -3.31 -4.15 -4.64
N ASN A 40 -3.75 -3.62 -3.50
CA ASN A 40 -3.61 -2.20 -3.19
C ASN A 40 -2.14 -1.90 -2.85
N ILE A 41 -1.57 -0.86 -3.47
CA ILE A 41 -0.18 -0.44 -3.30
C ILE A 41 -0.17 0.97 -2.72
N GLY A 42 0.70 1.21 -1.74
CA GLY A 42 0.94 2.53 -1.17
C GLY A 42 2.43 2.81 -1.07
N LEU A 43 2.84 4.02 -1.43
CA LEU A 43 4.19 4.53 -1.25
C LEU A 43 4.22 5.43 -0.02
N ALA A 44 5.11 5.16 0.92
CA ALA A 44 5.32 5.95 2.13
C ALA A 44 6.81 6.03 2.46
N TYR A 45 7.22 7.14 3.06
CA TYR A 45 8.51 7.21 3.74
C TYR A 45 8.37 6.60 5.12
N LEU A 46 9.34 5.76 5.48
CA LEU A 46 9.45 5.08 6.77
C LEU A 46 10.82 5.37 7.38
N PRO A 47 10.95 5.28 8.72
CA PRO A 47 12.24 5.18 9.36
C PRO A 47 13.05 4.00 8.79
N PRO A 48 14.37 4.13 8.61
CA PRO A 48 15.21 3.07 8.01
C PRO A 48 15.05 1.70 8.67
N GLU A 49 14.87 1.67 9.98
CA GLU A 49 14.65 0.46 10.77
C GLU A 49 13.33 -0.28 10.44
N LEU A 50 12.38 0.39 9.79
CA LEU A 50 11.09 -0.16 9.37
C LEU A 50 10.98 -0.36 7.86
N ALA A 51 12.00 0.02 7.09
CA ALA A 51 12.01 -0.06 5.64
C ALA A 51 12.42 -1.44 5.09
N ALA A 52 12.72 -2.40 5.96
CA ALA A 52 13.08 -3.75 5.55
C ALA A 52 11.88 -4.49 4.95
N LYS A 53 12.10 -5.21 3.84
CA LYS A 53 11.09 -6.08 3.22
C LYS A 53 10.56 -7.10 4.23
N GLY A 54 9.24 -7.33 4.23
CA GLY A 54 8.56 -8.21 5.17
C GLY A 54 8.14 -7.52 6.47
N THR A 55 8.53 -6.26 6.69
CA THR A 55 8.08 -5.49 7.86
C THR A 55 6.57 -5.28 7.79
N ARG A 56 5.87 -5.70 8.84
CA ARG A 56 4.41 -5.56 8.96
C ARG A 56 4.04 -4.21 9.56
N LEU A 57 3.06 -3.57 8.94
CA LEU A 57 2.57 -2.23 9.26
C LEU A 57 1.04 -2.22 9.26
N GLU A 58 0.46 -1.16 9.79
CA GLU A 58 -0.97 -0.85 9.63
C GLU A 58 -1.11 0.49 8.91
N VAL A 59 -2.02 0.55 7.95
CA VAL A 59 -2.36 1.78 7.23
C VAL A 59 -3.78 2.16 7.60
N GLU A 60 -3.97 3.41 8.01
CA GLU A 60 -5.31 3.94 8.26
C GLU A 60 -5.93 4.41 6.93
N LEU A 61 -7.02 3.75 6.52
CA LEU A 61 -7.81 4.08 5.34
C LEU A 61 -9.25 4.29 5.77
N PHE A 62 -9.78 5.51 5.60
CA PHE A 62 -11.16 5.85 5.99
C PHE A 62 -11.52 5.55 7.46
N GLY A 63 -10.54 5.68 8.37
CA GLY A 63 -10.72 5.37 9.80
C GLY A 63 -10.55 3.89 10.14
N GLU A 64 -10.37 3.02 9.14
CA GLU A 64 -10.11 1.59 9.33
C GLU A 64 -8.61 1.30 9.25
N ARG A 65 -8.11 0.42 10.12
CA ARG A 65 -6.72 -0.05 10.04
C ARG A 65 -6.63 -1.29 9.16
N VAL A 66 -5.86 -1.17 8.09
CA VAL A 66 -5.61 -2.25 7.14
C VAL A 66 -4.16 -2.72 7.28
N ARG A 67 -3.95 -4.03 7.38
CA ARG A 67 -2.61 -4.61 7.43
C ARG A 67 -1.88 -4.35 6.11
N ALA A 68 -0.63 -3.94 6.21
CA ALA A 68 0.28 -3.74 5.10
C ALA A 68 1.62 -4.41 5.38
N GLU A 69 2.38 -4.68 4.33
CA GLU A 69 3.73 -5.24 4.42
C GLU A 69 4.65 -4.45 3.49
N VAL A 70 5.85 -4.14 3.98
CA VAL A 70 6.90 -3.56 3.13
C VAL A 70 7.35 -4.61 2.12
N THR A 71 7.26 -4.27 0.84
CA THR A 71 7.55 -5.18 -0.28
C THR A 71 8.76 -4.68 -1.09
N ALA A 72 9.09 -5.40 -2.15
CA ALA A 72 10.14 -4.99 -3.09
C ALA A 72 9.74 -3.73 -3.87
N ASP A 73 10.73 -2.96 -4.32
CA ASP A 73 10.53 -1.71 -5.06
C ASP A 73 9.81 -1.91 -6.39
N VAL A 74 10.06 -3.05 -7.05
CA VAL A 74 9.41 -3.42 -8.31
C VAL A 74 8.49 -4.62 -8.08
N LEU A 75 7.19 -4.37 -8.20
CA LEU A 75 6.17 -5.39 -7.98
C LEU A 75 5.79 -6.19 -9.23
N TYR A 76 6.13 -5.67 -10.41
CA TYR A 76 5.75 -6.27 -11.68
C TYR A 76 6.89 -6.19 -12.69
N ASP A 77 7.18 -7.33 -13.33
CA ASP A 77 8.29 -7.50 -14.28
C ASP A 77 9.63 -6.91 -13.78
N PRO A 78 10.18 -7.41 -12.65
CA PRO A 78 11.41 -6.88 -12.08
C PRO A 78 12.62 -7.04 -13.01
N GLN A 79 12.58 -8.04 -13.90
CA GLN A 79 13.59 -8.20 -14.94
C GLN A 79 13.33 -7.31 -16.16
N GLY A 80 12.23 -6.56 -16.24
CA GLY A 80 11.88 -5.71 -17.39
C GLY A 80 11.91 -6.45 -18.73
N ALA A 81 11.59 -7.74 -18.73
CA ALA A 81 11.67 -8.59 -19.91
C ALA A 81 10.64 -8.18 -20.97
N ARG A 82 9.49 -7.63 -20.56
CA ARG A 82 8.43 -7.21 -21.49
C ARG A 82 8.75 -5.93 -22.24
N LEU A 83 9.54 -5.03 -21.64
CA LEU A 83 9.93 -3.77 -22.28
C LEU A 83 11.07 -3.95 -23.28
N ARG A 84 11.88 -5.01 -23.13
CA ARG A 84 13.08 -5.28 -23.95
C ARG A 84 12.82 -6.17 -25.16
N ALA A 85 11.63 -6.77 -25.25
CA ALA A 85 11.24 -7.66 -26.34
C ALA A 85 10.84 -6.89 -27.60
#